data_AF-A0A7J3TDL6-F1
#
_entry.id   AF-A0A7J3TDL6-F1
#
_cell.length_a   1.000
_cell.length_b   1.000
_cell.length_c   1.000
_cell.angle_alpha   90.00
_cell.angle_beta   90.00
_cell.angle_gamma   90.00
#
_symmetry.space_group_name_H-M   'P 1'
#
loop_
_entity.id
_entity.type
_entity.pdbx_description
1 polymer ?
#
loop_
_entity_poly.entity_id
_entity_poly.type
_entity_poly.pdbx_seq_one_letter_code
_entity_poly.pdbx_strand_id
1 'polypeptide(L)'
;MKLRDLLLLKSVIVDDVYYHGGLLYVIFRFHSSQLKSVSDFILKTKQQIPEVVPEYLGKSPGLIKILEHIDNRIPLYYISLDTTPPPSQLDPENNPLGLPSWTREIEYLSSGKIGAIYYTTGTVKVDREGVDVISERDGVFRVFSENPILEFLAAKMSKMPIMAINRSQRLEKSRLRMDVILPQIYASTYLDIVSQSIENFPEWGITLAGSCRFSYAGNFMENGSRI
;
A
#
# COMPACT_ATOMS: atom_id res chain seq x y z
N MET A 1 9.42 20.09 -9.30
CA MET A 1 8.76 18.96 -8.64
C MET A 1 9.43 17.68 -9.09
N LYS A 2 10.19 17.03 -8.23
CA LYS A 2 10.49 15.60 -8.43
C LYS A 2 9.40 14.87 -7.65
N LEU A 3 8.56 14.07 -8.31
CA LEU A 3 7.54 13.24 -7.65
C LEU A 3 8.15 12.41 -6.50
N ARG A 4 9.44 12.08 -6.63
CA ARG A 4 10.26 11.48 -5.58
C ARG A 4 10.23 12.23 -4.25
N ASP A 5 10.26 13.56 -4.25
CA ASP A 5 10.30 14.36 -3.02
C ASP A 5 8.96 14.31 -2.27
N LEU A 6 7.85 14.14 -2.99
CA LEU A 6 6.52 13.91 -2.41
C LEU A 6 6.48 12.58 -1.64
N LEU A 7 7.07 11.52 -2.20
CA LEU A 7 7.15 10.19 -1.58
C LEU A 7 8.01 10.13 -0.32
N LEU A 8 8.85 11.15 -0.09
CA LEU A 8 9.65 11.27 1.12
C LEU A 8 8.85 11.82 2.30
N LEU A 9 7.72 12.51 2.06
CA LEU A 9 6.85 12.98 3.12
C LEU A 9 6.22 11.81 3.87
N LYS A 10 6.15 11.91 5.20
CA LYS A 10 5.56 10.87 6.04
C LYS A 10 4.07 10.70 5.69
N SER A 11 3.60 9.45 5.70
CA SER A 11 2.20 9.05 5.45
C SER A 11 1.67 9.27 4.02
N VAL A 12 2.49 9.77 3.09
CA VAL A 12 2.02 10.03 1.72
C VAL A 12 1.98 8.73 0.92
N ILE A 13 0.77 8.39 0.45
CA ILE A 13 0.53 7.29 -0.47
C ILE A 13 0.04 7.88 -1.78
N VAL A 14 0.77 7.65 -2.88
CA VAL A 14 0.32 8.04 -4.22
C VAL A 14 -0.63 6.97 -4.72
N ASP A 15 -1.90 7.34 -4.90
CA ASP A 15 -2.96 6.43 -5.32
C ASP A 15 -3.08 6.38 -6.85
N ASP A 16 -2.79 7.47 -7.55
CA ASP A 16 -2.86 7.53 -9.02
C ASP A 16 -1.99 8.62 -9.64
N VAL A 17 -1.51 8.36 -10.86
CA VAL A 17 -0.82 9.32 -11.72
C VAL A 17 -1.29 9.12 -13.15
N TYR A 18 -1.91 10.14 -13.74
CA TYR A 18 -2.46 10.02 -15.09
C TYR A 18 -2.40 11.32 -15.87
N TYR A 19 -2.42 11.21 -17.19
CA TYR A 19 -2.42 12.34 -18.11
C TYR A 19 -3.79 12.49 -18.78
N HIS A 20 -4.37 13.68 -18.71
CA HIS A 20 -5.64 13.97 -19.34
C HIS A 20 -5.70 15.44 -19.78
N GLY A 21 -6.17 15.70 -21.00
CA GLY A 21 -6.41 17.07 -21.48
C GLY A 21 -5.19 18.00 -21.46
N GLY A 22 -3.97 17.47 -21.63
CA GLY A 22 -2.75 18.28 -21.55
C GLY A 22 -2.10 18.32 -20.15
N LEU A 23 -2.77 17.81 -19.13
CA LEU A 23 -2.39 17.95 -17.73
C LEU A 23 -2.00 16.60 -17.11
N LEU A 24 -0.97 16.62 -16.28
CA LEU A 24 -0.57 15.49 -15.44
C LEU A 24 -1.21 15.65 -14.06
N TYR A 25 -2.05 14.70 -13.69
CA TYR A 25 -2.71 14.63 -12.40
C TYR A 25 -1.95 13.66 -11.51
N VAL A 26 -1.72 14.06 -10.26
CA VAL A 26 -1.12 13.24 -9.21
C VAL A 26 -2.08 13.23 -8.04
N ILE A 27 -2.67 12.07 -7.77
CA ILE A 27 -3.60 11.87 -6.65
C ILE A 27 -2.85 11.13 -5.55
N PHE A 28 -2.87 11.69 -4.35
CA PHE A 28 -2.26 11.07 -3.19
C PHE A 28 -3.06 11.35 -1.92
N ARG A 29 -3.02 10.39 -1.00
CA ARG A 29 -3.55 10.51 0.36
C ARG A 29 -2.41 10.72 1.35
N PHE A 30 -2.76 11.30 2.49
CA PHE A 30 -1.88 11.43 3.64
C PHE A 30 -2.70 11.53 4.93
N HIS A 31 -2.07 11.24 6.06
CA HIS A 31 -2.70 11.37 7.36
C HIS A 31 -2.83 12.85 7.76
N SER A 32 -3.97 13.24 8.36
CA SER A 32 -4.26 14.64 8.68
C SER A 32 -3.20 15.34 9.55
N SER A 33 -2.46 14.59 10.38
CA SER A 33 -1.33 15.11 11.17
C SER A 33 -0.19 15.68 10.30
N GLN A 34 -0.12 15.32 9.02
CA GLN A 34 0.90 15.77 8.06
C GLN A 34 0.43 16.92 7.16
N LEU A 35 -0.76 17.49 7.40
CA LEU A 35 -1.35 18.56 6.57
C LEU A 35 -0.40 19.74 6.39
N LYS A 36 0.26 20.19 7.45
CA LYS A 36 1.21 21.30 7.37
C LYS A 36 2.39 20.97 6.44
N SER A 37 3.03 19.83 6.65
CA SER A 37 4.17 19.37 5.84
C SER A 37 3.82 19.25 4.36
N VAL A 38 2.64 18.70 4.06
CA VAL A 38 2.13 18.56 2.68
C VAL A 38 1.81 19.93 2.08
N SER A 39 1.17 20.82 2.83
CA SER A 39 0.84 22.17 2.36
C SER A 39 2.10 22.97 2.04
N ASP A 40 3.10 22.92 2.95
CA ASP A 40 4.39 23.57 2.77
C ASP A 40 5.11 23.03 1.51
N PHE A 41 5.05 21.70 1.28
CA PHE A 41 5.59 21.08 0.07
C PHE A 41 4.90 21.55 -1.22
N ILE A 42 3.57 21.61 -1.24
CA ILE A 42 2.80 22.08 -2.39
C ILE A 42 3.14 23.55 -2.70
N LEU A 43 3.16 24.41 -1.68
CA LEU A 43 3.48 25.83 -1.85
C LEU A 43 4.90 26.04 -2.38
N LYS A 44 5.88 25.33 -1.80
CA LYS A 44 7.27 25.35 -2.28
C LYS A 44 7.37 24.85 -3.72
N THR A 45 6.63 23.80 -4.06
CA THR A 45 6.60 23.25 -5.41
C THR A 45 6.03 24.25 -6.41
N LYS A 46 4.94 24.94 -6.07
CA LYS A 46 4.32 25.98 -6.89
C LYS A 46 5.24 27.18 -7.13
N GLN A 47 6.05 27.56 -6.13
CA GLN A 47 7.07 28.61 -6.29
C GLN A 47 8.15 28.22 -7.31
N GLN A 48 8.46 26.92 -7.43
CA GLN A 48 9.47 26.40 -8.35
C GLN A 48 8.92 26.05 -9.73
N ILE A 49 7.66 25.61 -9.79
CA ILE A 49 6.93 25.25 -11.01
C ILE A 49 5.55 25.92 -10.94
N PRO A 50 5.42 27.15 -11.49
CA PRO A 50 4.18 27.92 -11.42
C PRO A 50 2.94 27.21 -11.97
N GLU A 51 3.12 26.25 -12.88
CA GLU A 51 2.07 25.46 -13.52
C GLU A 51 1.47 24.40 -12.58
N VAL A 52 2.11 24.09 -11.45
CA VAL A 52 1.54 23.18 -10.45
C VAL A 52 0.42 23.91 -9.71
N VAL A 53 -0.80 23.40 -9.88
CA VAL A 53 -2.01 23.94 -9.24
C VAL A 53 -2.64 22.84 -8.38
N PRO A 54 -2.85 23.07 -7.07
CA PRO A 54 -3.62 22.15 -6.25
C PRO A 54 -5.09 22.24 -6.66
N GLU A 55 -5.65 21.13 -7.12
CA GLU A 55 -7.08 21.02 -7.44
C GLU A 55 -7.92 20.80 -6.18
N TYR A 56 -7.42 19.95 -5.27
CA TYR A 56 -8.08 19.63 -4.01
C TYR A 56 -7.06 19.35 -2.91
N LEU A 57 -7.32 19.88 -1.71
CA LEU A 57 -6.58 19.56 -0.49
C LEU A 57 -7.56 19.57 0.69
N GLY A 58 -7.90 18.39 1.20
CA GLY A 58 -8.93 18.27 2.22
C GLY A 58 -9.17 16.84 2.67
N LYS A 59 -10.36 16.58 3.21
CA LYS A 59 -10.74 15.25 3.70
C LYS A 59 -10.82 14.26 2.54
N SER A 60 -10.10 13.15 2.66
CA SER A 60 -10.15 12.08 1.66
C SER A 60 -11.59 11.56 1.48
N PRO A 61 -12.04 11.31 0.23
CA PRO A 61 -13.30 10.63 -0.03
C PRO A 61 -13.28 9.14 0.40
N GLY A 62 -12.11 8.63 0.78
CA GLY A 62 -11.86 7.22 1.12
C GLY A 62 -11.22 6.46 -0.04
N LEU A 63 -10.44 5.42 0.28
CA LEU A 63 -9.71 4.62 -0.71
C LEU A 63 -10.65 3.98 -1.74
N ILE A 64 -11.81 3.47 -1.30
CA ILE A 64 -12.79 2.84 -2.20
C ILE A 64 -13.21 3.79 -3.33
N LYS A 65 -13.59 5.03 -3.00
CA LYS A 65 -14.04 6.02 -4.00
C LYS A 65 -12.92 6.41 -4.96
N ILE A 66 -11.67 6.46 -4.47
CA ILE A 66 -10.51 6.71 -5.32
C ILE A 66 -10.32 5.55 -6.31
N LEU A 67 -10.40 4.31 -5.83
CA LEU A 67 -10.29 3.12 -6.67
C LEU A 67 -11.44 3.01 -7.67
N GLU A 68 -12.68 3.35 -7.30
CA GLU A 68 -13.82 3.44 -8.22
C GLU A 68 -13.56 4.49 -9.33
N HIS A 69 -12.97 5.63 -8.99
CA HIS A 69 -12.60 6.65 -9.97
C HIS A 69 -11.50 6.18 -10.93
N ILE A 70 -10.57 5.35 -10.45
CA ILE A 70 -9.55 4.71 -11.29
C ILE A 70 -10.19 3.62 -12.17
N ASP A 71 -11.04 2.76 -11.60
CA ASP A 71 -11.75 1.66 -12.30
C ASP A 71 -12.57 2.16 -13.49
N ASN A 72 -13.22 3.32 -13.34
CA ASN A 72 -13.97 3.98 -14.41
C ASN A 72 -13.11 4.42 -15.61
N ARG A 73 -11.78 4.56 -15.43
CA ARG A 73 -10.83 4.91 -16.50
C ARG A 73 -10.05 3.70 -16.99
N ILE A 74 -9.67 2.81 -16.08
CA ILE A 74 -8.89 1.60 -16.34
C ILE A 74 -9.49 0.48 -15.49
N PRO A 75 -10.11 -0.56 -16.10
CA PRO A 75 -10.71 -1.65 -15.34
C PRO A 75 -9.70 -2.29 -14.38
N LEU A 76 -10.07 -2.36 -13.11
CA LEU A 76 -9.29 -2.91 -12.01
C LEU A 76 -9.75 -4.33 -11.66
N TYR A 77 -8.81 -5.08 -11.11
CA TYR A 77 -9.00 -6.44 -10.66
C TYR A 77 -8.43 -6.59 -9.26
N TYR A 78 -9.19 -7.28 -8.40
CA TYR A 78 -8.89 -7.53 -7.01
C TYR A 78 -8.46 -8.98 -6.84
N ILE A 79 -7.37 -9.19 -6.11
CA ILE A 79 -6.82 -10.50 -5.77
C ILE A 79 -6.50 -10.50 -4.27
N SER A 80 -7.02 -11.50 -3.56
CA SER A 80 -6.80 -11.70 -2.13
C SER A 80 -6.13 -13.04 -1.88
N LEU A 81 -5.06 -13.01 -1.09
CA LEU A 81 -4.30 -14.19 -0.68
C LEU A 81 -4.38 -14.32 0.83
N ASP A 82 -4.63 -15.53 1.31
CA ASP A 82 -4.47 -15.86 2.72
C ASP A 82 -3.21 -16.69 2.90
N THR A 83 -2.40 -16.33 3.88
CA THR A 83 -1.16 -17.02 4.22
C THR A 83 -1.05 -17.25 5.72
N THR A 84 -0.21 -18.22 6.08
CA THR A 84 0.19 -18.51 7.47
C THR A 84 1.70 -18.34 7.54
N PRO A 85 2.21 -17.13 7.86
CA PRO A 85 3.65 -16.90 7.94
C PRO A 85 4.32 -17.89 8.90
N PRO A 86 5.52 -18.38 8.60
CA PRO A 86 6.24 -19.27 9.50
C PRO A 86 6.53 -18.55 10.83
N PRO A 87 6.66 -19.27 11.96
CA PRO A 87 6.83 -18.65 13.28
C PRO A 87 7.97 -17.64 13.37
N SER A 88 9.06 -17.86 12.64
CA SER A 88 10.20 -16.93 12.56
C SER A 88 9.82 -15.54 12.02
N GLN A 89 8.79 -15.44 11.18
CA GLN A 89 8.30 -14.17 10.61
C GLN A 89 7.27 -13.48 11.50
N LEU A 90 6.73 -14.19 12.50
CA LEU A 90 5.82 -13.64 13.51
C LEU A 90 6.56 -13.17 14.77
N ASP A 91 7.81 -13.60 14.94
CA ASP A 91 8.70 -13.17 16.02
C ASP A 91 8.74 -11.63 16.09
N PRO A 92 8.63 -11.02 17.28
CA PRO A 92 8.78 -9.59 17.46
C PRO A 92 9.97 -8.98 16.74
N GLU A 93 11.09 -9.68 16.56
CA GLU A 93 12.27 -9.12 15.86
C GLU A 93 12.03 -8.94 14.34
N ASN A 94 11.23 -9.82 13.72
CA ASN A 94 10.91 -9.75 12.29
C ASN A 94 9.53 -9.11 12.02
N ASN A 95 8.65 -9.10 13.02
CA ASN A 95 7.38 -8.39 12.99
C ASN A 95 7.63 -6.91 13.34
N PRO A 96 7.51 -5.97 12.38
CA PRO A 96 8.07 -4.63 12.55
C PRO A 96 7.47 -3.84 13.72
N LEU A 97 6.21 -4.13 14.08
CA LEU A 97 5.55 -3.53 15.24
C LEU A 97 5.53 -4.43 16.48
N GLY A 98 5.94 -5.70 16.37
CA GLY A 98 5.87 -6.68 17.46
C GLY A 98 4.44 -6.96 17.96
N LEU A 99 3.43 -6.59 17.18
CA LEU A 99 2.02 -6.73 17.53
C LEU A 99 1.39 -7.93 16.83
N PRO A 100 0.47 -8.66 17.49
CA PRO A 100 -0.18 -9.83 16.90
C PRO A 100 -1.20 -9.45 15.82
N SER A 101 -1.63 -8.19 15.76
CA SER A 101 -2.56 -7.72 14.75
C SER A 101 -2.21 -6.31 14.28
N TRP A 102 -2.28 -6.09 12.96
CA TRP A 102 -2.11 -4.79 12.33
C TRP A 102 -2.64 -4.83 10.89
N THR A 103 -2.91 -3.67 10.33
CA THR A 103 -3.13 -3.49 8.89
C THR A 103 -2.06 -2.58 8.33
N ARG A 104 -1.58 -2.83 7.12
CA ARG A 104 -0.63 -1.93 6.45
C ARG A 104 -0.98 -1.71 4.98
N GLU A 105 -0.72 -0.49 4.51
CA GLU A 105 -0.68 -0.15 3.09
C GLU A 105 0.79 -0.02 2.66
N ILE A 106 1.17 -0.69 1.57
CA ILE A 106 2.55 -0.67 1.06
C ILE A 106 2.76 0.59 0.22
N GLU A 107 3.63 1.50 0.67
CA GLU A 107 3.98 2.73 -0.05
C GLU A 107 4.88 2.43 -1.25
N TYR A 108 5.92 1.61 -1.04
CA TYR A 108 6.85 1.22 -2.09
C TYR A 108 7.60 -0.07 -1.74
N LEU A 109 8.03 -0.78 -2.79
CA LEU A 109 8.92 -1.94 -2.72
C LEU A 109 10.20 -1.62 -3.48
N SER A 110 11.34 -1.60 -2.80
CA SER A 110 12.64 -1.31 -3.42
C SER A 110 13.74 -2.16 -2.80
N SER A 111 14.39 -2.99 -3.63
CA SER A 111 15.61 -3.76 -3.28
C SER A 111 15.58 -4.39 -1.88
N GLY A 112 14.59 -5.25 -1.61
CA GLY A 112 14.43 -5.94 -0.33
C GLY A 112 13.74 -5.12 0.77
N LYS A 113 13.65 -3.79 0.64
CA LYS A 113 12.99 -2.92 1.62
C LYS A 113 11.55 -2.59 1.23
N ILE A 114 10.67 -2.73 2.20
CA ILE A 114 9.25 -2.41 2.14
C ILE A 114 9.01 -1.17 2.99
N GLY A 115 8.65 -0.06 2.35
CA GLY A 115 8.08 1.09 3.05
C GLY A 115 6.56 0.91 3.14
N ALA A 116 5.99 0.99 4.34
CA ALA A 116 4.56 0.82 4.54
C ALA A 116 4.01 1.72 5.65
N ILE A 117 2.75 2.11 5.51
CA ILE A 117 1.98 2.77 6.56
C ILE A 117 1.17 1.73 7.30
N TYR A 118 1.38 1.64 8.60
CA TYR A 118 0.72 0.73 9.51
C TYR A 118 -0.36 1.44 10.30
N TYR A 119 -1.45 0.70 10.51
CA TYR A 119 -2.60 1.06 11.32
C TYR A 119 -2.78 -0.02 12.38
N THR A 120 -2.80 0.39 13.64
CA THR A 120 -2.92 -0.52 14.78
C THR A 120 -3.77 0.09 15.89
N THR A 121 -4.41 -0.77 16.68
CA THR A 121 -5.12 -0.39 17.90
C THR A 121 -4.31 -0.66 19.17
N GLY A 122 -3.11 -1.25 19.04
CA GLY A 122 -2.24 -1.60 20.16
C GLY A 122 -1.13 -0.58 20.42
N THR A 123 -0.54 -0.64 21.60
CA THR A 123 0.62 0.20 21.94
C THR A 123 1.88 -0.31 21.24
N VAL A 124 2.47 0.53 20.40
CA VAL A 124 3.75 0.24 19.72
C VAL A 124 4.89 0.77 20.57
N LYS A 125 5.96 -0.03 20.72
CA LYS A 125 7.21 0.46 21.30
C LYS A 125 7.94 1.31 20.25
N VAL A 126 7.92 2.63 20.45
CA VAL A 126 8.40 3.62 19.46
C VAL A 126 9.92 3.64 19.28
N ASP A 127 10.70 3.13 20.25
CA ASP A 127 12.17 3.16 20.23
C ASP A 127 12.85 2.15 19.28
N ARG A 128 12.14 1.62 18.28
CA ARG A 128 12.74 0.72 17.28
C ARG A 128 13.25 1.49 16.07
N GLU A 129 14.46 1.17 15.63
CA GLU A 129 15.03 1.69 14.39
C GLU A 129 14.11 1.37 13.20
N GLY A 130 13.86 2.35 12.33
CA GLY A 130 13.00 2.18 11.15
C GLY A 130 11.50 2.36 11.41
N VAL A 131 11.08 2.75 12.62
CA VAL A 131 9.69 3.10 12.95
C VAL A 131 9.55 4.63 13.10
N ASP A 132 8.74 5.23 12.25
CA ASP A 132 8.41 6.65 12.24
C ASP A 132 6.98 6.85 12.74
N VAL A 133 6.79 7.60 13.82
CA VAL A 133 5.44 7.94 14.31
C VAL A 133 4.79 8.99 13.39
N ILE A 134 3.59 8.69 12.88
CA ILE A 134 2.75 9.64 12.12
C ILE A 134 1.67 10.23 13.02
N SER A 135 0.97 9.38 13.78
CA SER A 135 -0.03 9.77 14.76
C SER A 135 -0.17 8.67 15.81
N GLU A 136 0.39 8.89 17.01
CA GLU A 136 0.26 7.93 18.11
C GLU A 136 -1.20 7.78 18.56
N ARG A 137 -1.94 8.89 18.63
CA ARG A 137 -3.36 8.91 18.97
C ARG A 137 -4.20 8.02 18.06
N ASP A 138 -3.89 8.04 16.76
CA ASP A 138 -4.65 7.32 15.75
C ASP A 138 -3.99 5.97 15.39
N GLY A 139 -2.90 5.59 16.08
CA GLY A 139 -2.19 4.33 15.88
C GLY A 139 -1.54 4.19 14.50
N VAL A 140 -1.07 5.30 13.93
CA VAL A 140 -0.50 5.37 12.57
C VAL A 140 1.01 5.51 12.62
N PHE A 141 1.70 4.58 11.98
CA PHE A 141 3.17 4.49 11.95
C PHE A 141 3.65 4.25 10.52
N ARG A 142 4.78 4.82 10.15
CA ARG A 142 5.51 4.43 8.94
C ARG A 142 6.62 3.49 9.36
N VAL A 143 6.75 2.37 8.69
CA VAL A 143 7.77 1.37 9.04
C VAL A 143 8.47 0.85 7.80
N PHE A 144 9.77 0.66 7.92
CA PHE A 144 10.58 -0.05 6.93
C PHE A 144 10.81 -1.49 7.38
N SER A 145 10.50 -2.44 6.52
CA SER A 145 10.60 -3.87 6.84
C SER A 145 11.11 -4.68 5.66
N GLU A 146 11.44 -5.94 5.91
CA GLU A 146 11.80 -6.92 4.90
C GLU A 146 10.79 -8.08 4.94
N ASN A 147 10.49 -8.67 3.79
CA ASN A 147 9.63 -9.84 3.70
C ASN A 147 9.97 -10.61 2.42
N PRO A 148 10.39 -11.88 2.51
CA PRO A 148 10.92 -12.62 1.37
C PRO A 148 9.86 -12.87 0.28
N ILE A 149 8.59 -13.05 0.65
CA ILE A 149 7.50 -13.16 -0.33
C ILE A 149 7.33 -11.84 -1.07
N LEU A 150 7.21 -10.73 -0.35
CA LEU A 150 7.02 -9.42 -1.00
C LEU A 150 8.19 -9.03 -1.88
N GLU A 151 9.41 -9.38 -1.47
CA GLU A 151 10.61 -9.21 -2.29
C GLU A 151 10.53 -10.07 -3.57
N PHE A 152 10.18 -11.34 -3.45
CA PHE A 152 9.99 -12.22 -4.60
C PHE A 152 8.93 -11.69 -5.58
N LEU A 153 7.76 -11.32 -5.05
CA LEU A 153 6.67 -10.74 -5.84
C LEU A 153 7.13 -9.45 -6.52
N ALA A 154 7.79 -8.55 -5.80
CA ALA A 154 8.33 -7.31 -6.36
C ALA A 154 9.35 -7.56 -7.47
N ALA A 155 10.27 -8.50 -7.27
CA ALA A 155 11.29 -8.86 -8.25
C ALA A 155 10.70 -9.49 -9.52
N LYS A 156 9.59 -10.21 -9.42
CA LYS A 156 8.86 -10.76 -10.58
C LYS A 156 8.06 -9.66 -11.29
N MET A 157 7.38 -8.80 -10.54
CA MET A 157 6.61 -7.66 -11.06
C MET A 157 7.48 -6.55 -11.64
N SER A 158 8.76 -6.46 -11.31
CA SER A 158 9.67 -5.49 -11.93
C SER A 158 10.16 -5.95 -13.31
N LYS A 159 10.22 -7.26 -13.56
CA LYS A 159 10.63 -7.85 -14.85
C LYS A 159 9.53 -7.75 -15.91
N MET A 160 8.28 -7.84 -15.48
CA MET A 160 7.08 -7.61 -16.29
C MET A 160 6.38 -6.47 -15.59
N PRO A 161 6.48 -5.21 -16.05
CA PRO A 161 6.18 -4.00 -15.27
C PRO A 161 4.69 -3.89 -14.86
N ILE A 162 4.27 -4.77 -13.95
CA ILE A 162 2.92 -4.86 -13.42
C ILE A 162 2.80 -3.77 -12.36
N MET A 163 1.99 -2.78 -12.68
CA MET A 163 1.63 -1.72 -11.76
C MET A 163 0.48 -2.19 -10.87
N ALA A 164 0.73 -2.36 -9.58
CA ALA A 164 -0.37 -2.47 -8.62
C ALA A 164 -0.79 -1.06 -8.21
N ILE A 165 -2.10 -0.81 -8.24
CA ILE A 165 -2.71 0.45 -7.78
C ILE A 165 -2.75 0.48 -6.26
N ASN A 166 -3.10 -0.65 -5.63
CA ASN A 166 -3.09 -0.78 -4.18
C ASN A 166 -2.51 -2.13 -3.77
N ARG A 167 -1.77 -2.11 -2.65
CA ARG A 167 -1.29 -3.30 -1.97
C ARG A 167 -1.50 -3.08 -0.48
N SER A 168 -2.37 -3.86 0.11
CA SER A 168 -2.61 -3.84 1.55
C SER A 168 -2.44 -5.22 2.14
N GLN A 169 -2.12 -5.26 3.42
CA GLN A 169 -1.96 -6.50 4.15
C GLN A 169 -2.55 -6.36 5.54
N ARG A 170 -3.11 -7.46 6.04
CA ARG A 170 -3.64 -7.53 7.39
C ARG A 170 -3.12 -8.76 8.10
N LEU A 171 -2.44 -8.54 9.23
CA LEU A 171 -2.10 -9.61 10.15
C LEU A 171 -3.18 -9.69 11.24
N GLU A 172 -3.70 -10.90 11.47
CA GLU A 172 -4.57 -11.22 12.59
C GLU A 172 -4.04 -12.50 13.26
N LYS A 173 -3.39 -12.35 14.43
CA LYS A 173 -2.68 -13.39 15.17
C LYS A 173 -1.57 -14.03 14.33
N SER A 174 -1.88 -15.08 13.59
CA SER A 174 -0.95 -15.86 12.77
C SER A 174 -1.37 -15.95 11.31
N ARG A 175 -2.48 -15.31 10.93
CA ARG A 175 -2.98 -15.29 9.55
C ARG A 175 -2.66 -13.94 8.93
N LEU A 176 -2.00 -13.95 7.79
CA LEU A 176 -1.70 -12.77 7.02
C LEU A 176 -2.54 -12.80 5.74
N ARG A 177 -3.43 -11.81 5.60
CA ARG A 177 -4.12 -11.54 4.34
C ARG A 177 -3.34 -10.53 3.53
N MET A 178 -3.21 -10.78 2.23
CA MET A 178 -2.60 -9.86 1.27
C MET A 178 -3.61 -9.54 0.18
N ASP A 179 -3.91 -8.26 0.03
CA ASP A 179 -4.88 -7.76 -0.93
C ASP A 179 -4.14 -6.90 -1.96
N VAL A 180 -4.35 -7.20 -3.24
CA VAL A 180 -3.75 -6.47 -4.35
C VAL A 180 -4.84 -6.05 -5.33
N ILE A 181 -4.77 -4.78 -5.72
CA ILE A 181 -5.61 -4.19 -6.76
C ILE A 181 -4.71 -3.71 -7.88
N LEU A 182 -4.98 -4.15 -9.10
CA LEU A 182 -4.18 -3.88 -10.28
C LEU A 182 -5.07 -3.73 -11.52
N PRO A 183 -4.58 -3.12 -12.62
CA PRO A 183 -5.28 -3.14 -13.89
C PRO A 183 -5.56 -4.57 -14.35
N GLN A 184 -6.80 -4.83 -14.79
CA GLN A 184 -7.29 -6.16 -15.16
C GLN A 184 -6.41 -6.87 -16.20
N ILE A 185 -5.75 -6.10 -17.08
CA ILE A 185 -4.80 -6.62 -18.07
C ILE A 185 -3.63 -7.41 -17.47
N TYR A 186 -3.30 -7.18 -16.19
CA TYR A 186 -2.20 -7.87 -15.50
C TYR A 186 -2.67 -9.01 -14.58
N ALA A 187 -3.97 -9.29 -14.50
CA ALA A 187 -4.52 -10.23 -13.54
C ALA A 187 -3.98 -11.65 -13.74
N SER A 188 -3.97 -12.17 -14.97
CA SER A 188 -3.44 -13.51 -15.26
C SER A 188 -1.95 -13.61 -14.94
N THR A 189 -1.15 -12.65 -15.39
CA THR A 189 0.29 -12.63 -15.13
C THR A 189 0.59 -12.53 -13.62
N TYR A 190 -0.19 -11.77 -12.87
CA TYR A 190 -0.03 -11.71 -11.42
C TYR A 190 -0.38 -13.04 -10.75
N LEU A 191 -1.46 -13.72 -11.18
CA LEU A 191 -1.82 -15.05 -10.68
C LEU A 191 -0.73 -16.10 -10.99
N ASP A 192 -0.07 -16.01 -12.15
CA ASP A 192 1.08 -16.88 -12.47
C ASP A 192 2.27 -16.63 -11.53
N ILE A 193 2.52 -15.37 -11.16
CA ILE A 193 3.54 -15.02 -10.16
C ILE A 193 3.14 -15.57 -8.77
N VAL A 194 1.86 -15.49 -8.40
CA VAL A 194 1.35 -16.06 -7.15
C VAL A 194 1.54 -17.58 -7.14
N SER A 195 1.21 -18.26 -8.24
CA SER A 195 1.46 -19.71 -8.37
C SER A 195 2.92 -20.07 -8.14
N GLN A 196 3.85 -19.31 -8.73
CA GLN A 196 5.28 -19.51 -8.49
C GLN A 196 5.65 -19.23 -7.03
N SER A 197 5.03 -18.25 -6.37
CA SER A 197 5.29 -17.98 -4.95
C SER A 197 4.85 -19.13 -4.04
N ILE A 198 3.74 -19.81 -4.37
CA ILE A 198 3.28 -21.02 -3.66
C ILE A 198 4.35 -22.12 -3.75
N GLU A 199 4.95 -22.31 -4.92
CA GLU A 199 6.01 -23.32 -5.13
C GLU A 199 7.32 -22.97 -4.42
N ASN A 200 7.68 -21.68 -4.36
CA ASN A 200 8.96 -21.22 -3.79
C ASN A 200 8.90 -21.01 -2.26
N PHE A 201 7.70 -20.85 -1.69
CA PHE A 201 7.49 -20.59 -0.26
C PHE A 201 6.39 -21.50 0.32
N PRO A 202 6.53 -22.84 0.22
CA PRO A 202 5.50 -23.78 0.68
C PRO A 202 5.19 -23.65 2.17
N GLU A 203 6.15 -23.24 2.99
CA GLU A 203 6.02 -23.05 4.44
C GLU A 203 5.10 -21.90 4.84
N TRP A 204 4.78 -20.99 3.91
CA TRP A 204 3.88 -19.87 4.15
C TRP A 204 2.40 -20.23 3.96
N GLY A 205 2.09 -21.43 3.45
CA GLY A 205 0.71 -21.89 3.27
C GLY A 205 -0.15 -20.92 2.47
N ILE A 206 0.40 -20.38 1.37
CA ILE A 206 -0.27 -19.36 0.55
C ILE A 206 -1.47 -20.00 -0.16
N THR A 207 -2.64 -19.37 -0.05
CA THR A 207 -3.88 -19.79 -0.71
C THR A 207 -4.59 -18.60 -1.34
N LEU A 208 -5.25 -18.82 -2.48
CA LEU A 208 -6.10 -17.82 -3.11
C LEU A 208 -7.42 -17.72 -2.32
N ALA A 209 -7.62 -16.60 -1.63
CA ALA A 209 -8.84 -16.35 -0.85
C ALA A 209 -9.98 -15.79 -1.71
N GLY A 210 -9.64 -15.06 -2.78
CA GLY A 210 -10.62 -14.54 -3.73
C GLY A 210 -9.97 -13.81 -4.90
N SER A 211 -10.67 -13.78 -6.03
CA SER A 211 -10.28 -12.93 -7.16
C SER A 211 -11.51 -12.53 -7.95
N CYS A 212 -11.63 -11.24 -8.29
CA CYS A 212 -12.76 -10.73 -9.07
C CYS A 212 -12.44 -9.37 -9.70
N ARG A 213 -13.31 -8.89 -10.60
CA ARG A 213 -13.26 -7.49 -11.02
C ARG A 213 -13.54 -6.59 -9.82
N PHE A 214 -12.87 -5.44 -9.76
CA PHE A 214 -12.96 -4.52 -8.62
C PHE A 214 -14.39 -4.04 -8.35
N SER A 215 -15.20 -3.82 -9.39
CA SER A 215 -16.62 -3.46 -9.25
C SER A 215 -17.48 -4.48 -8.48
N TYR A 216 -17.01 -5.72 -8.29
CA TYR A 216 -17.65 -6.73 -7.45
C TYR A 216 -16.97 -6.92 -6.08
N ALA A 217 -15.88 -6.19 -5.81
CA ALA A 217 -15.05 -6.36 -4.63
C ALA A 217 -15.63 -5.73 -3.35
N GLY A 218 -16.71 -4.94 -3.44
CA GLY A 218 -17.33 -4.27 -2.28
C GLY A 218 -17.61 -5.20 -1.10
N ASN A 219 -18.10 -6.41 -1.38
CA ASN A 219 -18.38 -7.44 -0.36
C ASN A 219 -17.11 -7.97 0.34
N PHE A 220 -15.95 -7.94 -0.34
CA PHE A 220 -14.68 -8.40 0.21
C PHE A 220 -13.96 -7.30 0.99
N MET A 221 -14.07 -6.05 0.53
CA MET A 221 -13.35 -4.92 1.11
C MET A 221 -14.10 -4.25 2.28
N GLU A 222 -15.43 -4.33 2.36
CA GLU A 222 -16.16 -3.73 3.50
C GLU A 222 -15.88 -4.42 4.85
N ASN A 223 -15.55 -5.71 4.84
CA ASN A 223 -15.03 -6.42 6.02
C ASN A 223 -13.51 -6.20 6.25
N GLY A 224 -12.85 -5.61 5.24
CA GLY A 224 -11.41 -5.44 5.06
C GLY A 224 -10.86 -4.03 5.36
N SER A 225 -11.68 -2.98 5.21
CA SER A 225 -11.14 -1.66 4.85
C SER A 225 -11.70 -0.49 5.68
N ARG A 226 -11.95 -0.68 6.98
CA ARG A 226 -11.97 0.49 7.90
C ARG A 226 -10.53 0.94 8.16
N ILE A 227 -9.90 1.51 7.12
CA ILE A 227 -8.66 2.30 7.18
C ILE A 227 -9.02 3.73 6.79
#